data_AF-A0A4Q2X6N6-F1
#
_entry.id   AF-A0A4Q2X6N6-F1
#
_cell.length_a   1.000
_cell.length_b   1.000
_cell.length_c   1.000
_cell.angle_alpha   90.00
_cell.angle_beta   90.00
_cell.angle_gamma   90.00
#
_symmetry.space_group_name_H-M   'P 1'
#
loop_
_entity.id
_entity.type
_entity.pdbx_description
1 polymer ?
#
loop_
_entity_poly.entity_id
_entity_poly.type
_entity_poly.pdbx_seq_one_letter_code
_entity_poly.pdbx_strand_id
1 'polypeptide(L)' 'MDDLISGLAELACSWRFYLCFGIAAGVIAAVHLTFPNQAWVYFISVPTGIAGFILGFYWESKKC' A
#
# COMPACT_ATOMS: atom_id res chain seq x y z
N MET A 1 -14.07 -0.58 18.01
CA MET A 1 -12.81 0.00 17.48
C MET A 1 -11.67 -1.00 17.64
N ASP A 2 -11.69 -1.80 18.71
CA ASP A 2 -10.69 -2.85 18.99
C ASP A 2 -10.57 -3.90 17.88
N ASP A 3 -11.68 -4.33 17.25
CA ASP A 3 -11.63 -5.27 16.12
C ASP A 3 -10.95 -4.70 14.87
N LEU A 4 -11.09 -3.39 14.62
CA LEU A 4 -10.46 -2.73 13.48
C LEU A 4 -8.94 -2.61 13.68
N ILE A 5 -8.53 -2.29 14.91
CA ILE A 5 -7.11 -2.14 15.27
C ILE A 5 -6.42 -3.50 15.28
N SER A 6 -7.04 -4.54 15.84
CA SER A 6 -6.52 -5.91 15.76
C SER A 6 -6.43 -6.41 14.32
N GLY A 7 -7.46 -6.17 13.50
CA GLY A 7 -7.43 -6.53 12.08
C GLY A 7 -6.33 -5.80 11.30
N LEU A 8 -6.10 -4.52 11.58
CA LEU A 8 -4.99 -3.74 11.01
C LEU A 8 -3.62 -4.24 11.49
N ALA A 9 -3.49 -4.65 12.75
CA ALA A 9 -2.25 -5.18 13.31
C ALA A 9 -1.89 -6.54 12.68
N GLU A 10 -2.87 -7.43 12.50
CA GLU A 10 -2.69 -8.68 11.77
C GLU A 10 -2.36 -8.43 10.30
N LEU A 11 -3.01 -7.44 9.68
CA LEU A 11 -2.71 -7.03 8.31
C LEU A 11 -1.26 -6.51 8.18
N ALA A 12 -0.82 -5.69 9.13
CA ALA A 12 0.53 -5.13 9.18
C ALA A 12 1.60 -6.17 9.52
N CYS A 13 1.22 -7.33 10.08
CA CYS A 13 2.10 -8.48 10.29
C CYS A 13 2.07 -9.47 9.12
N SER A 14 1.18 -9.27 8.13
CA SER A 14 1.07 -10.15 6.98
C SER A 14 2.16 -9.85 5.96
N TRP A 15 2.99 -10.86 5.66
CA TRP A 15 4.01 -10.79 4.60
C TRP A 15 3.44 -10.42 3.22
N ARG A 16 2.14 -10.67 2.99
CA ARG A 16 1.44 -10.35 1.73
C ARG A 16 1.09 -8.88 1.62
N PHE A 17 0.69 -8.27 2.74
CA PHE A 17 0.53 -6.83 2.83
C PHE A 17 1.86 -6.13 2.59
N TYR A 18 2.96 -6.62 3.17
CA TYR A 18 4.30 -6.12 2.87
C TYR A 18 4.70 -6.26 1.41
N LEU A 19 4.32 -7.35 0.73
CA LEU A 19 4.57 -7.50 -0.71
C LEU A 19 3.81 -6.46 -1.53
N CYS A 20 2.50 -6.30 -1.31
CA CYS A 20 1.69 -5.34 -2.05
C CYS A 20 2.11 -3.89 -1.76
N PHE A 21 2.30 -3.55 -0.49
CA PHE A 21 2.69 -2.22 -0.07
C PHE A 21 4.15 -1.92 -0.44
N GLY A 22 5.05 -2.90 -0.33
CA GLY A 22 6.45 -2.78 -0.71
C GLY A 22 6.64 -2.57 -2.21
N ILE A 23 5.91 -3.31 -3.06
CA ILE A 23 5.91 -3.08 -4.51
C ILE A 23 5.35 -1.69 -4.83
N ALA A 24 4.23 -1.30 -4.22
CA ALA A 24 3.65 0.03 -4.41
C ALA A 24 4.63 1.14 -3.99
N ALA A 25 5.28 1.00 -2.84
CA ALA A 25 6.30 1.93 -2.36
C ALA A 25 7.52 1.98 -3.29
N GLY A 26 7.95 0.83 -3.82
CA GLY A 26 9.04 0.76 -4.81
C GLY A 26 8.70 1.49 -6.11
N VAL A 27 7.48 1.33 -6.62
CA VAL A 27 6.99 2.06 -7.81
C VAL A 27 6.93 3.57 -7.52
N ILE A 28 6.39 3.97 -6.37
CA ILE A 28 6.31 5.38 -5.96
C ILE A 28 7.71 6.00 -5.84
N ALA A 29 8.65 5.28 -5.22
CA ALA A 29 10.04 5.71 -5.08
C ALA A 29 10.71 5.85 -6.45
N ALA A 30 10.52 4.88 -7.36
CA ALA A 30 11.06 4.95 -8.71
C ALA A 30 10.53 6.16 -9.49
N VAL A 31 9.23 6.45 -9.37
CA VAL A 31 8.61 7.63 -10.02
C VAL A 31 9.17 8.93 -9.44
N HIS A 32 9.32 9.04 -8.12
CA HIS A 32 9.88 10.25 -7.48
C HIS A 32 11.36 10.47 -7.81
N LEU A 33 12.15 9.40 -7.96
CA LEU A 33 13.55 9.49 -8.39
C LEU A 33 13.66 9.90 -9.87
N THR A 34 12.73 9.47 -10.71
CA THR A 34 12.73 9.79 -12.15
C THR A 34 12.20 11.20 -12.43
N PHE A 35 11.18 11.65 -11.68
CA PHE A 35 10.53 12.95 -11.86
C PHE A 35 10.53 13.73 -10.54
N PRO A 36 11.69 14.22 -10.08
CA PRO A 36 11.78 14.92 -8.82
C PRO A 36 10.96 16.22 -8.86
N ASN A 37 10.23 16.49 -7.77
CA ASN A 37 9.56 17.76 -7.50
C ASN A 37 8.40 18.13 -8.44
N GLN A 38 7.84 17.15 -9.14
CA GLN A 38 6.67 17.34 -10.02
C GLN A 38 5.36 17.11 -9.25
N ALA A 39 4.47 18.11 -9.24
CA ALA A 39 3.20 18.01 -8.52
C ALA A 39 2.31 16.84 -8.98
N TRP A 40 2.36 16.49 -10.28
CA TRP A 40 1.61 15.36 -10.84
C TRP A 40 2.07 14.00 -10.33
N VAL A 41 3.29 13.89 -9.81
CA VAL A 41 3.79 12.63 -9.24
C VAL A 41 2.99 12.24 -8.00
N TYR A 42 2.58 13.21 -7.17
CA TYR A 42 1.71 12.96 -6.02
C TYR A 42 0.33 12.46 -6.45
N PHE A 43 -0.20 12.94 -7.58
CA PHE A 43 -1.48 12.47 -8.12
C PHE A 43 -1.46 11.01 -8.56
N ILE A 44 -0.28 10.45 -8.88
CA ILE A 44 -0.14 9.02 -9.19
C ILE A 44 0.18 8.24 -7.92
N SER A 45 1.09 8.79 -7.10
CA SER A 45 1.62 8.10 -5.93
C SER A 45 0.57 7.82 -4.86
N VAL A 46 -0.31 8.77 -4.60
CA VAL A 46 -1.38 8.63 -3.62
C VAL A 46 -2.36 7.51 -4.00
N PRO A 47 -2.98 7.51 -5.21
CA PRO A 47 -3.86 6.40 -5.61
C PRO A 47 -3.12 5.07 -5.75
N THR A 48 -1.85 5.05 -6.15
CA THR A 48 -1.05 3.81 -6.15
C THR A 48 -0.87 3.25 -4.73
N GLY A 49 -0.58 4.10 -3.74
CA GLY A 49 -0.49 3.69 -2.34
C GLY A 49 -1.82 3.18 -1.79
N ILE A 50 -2.92 3.87 -2.08
CA ILE A 50 -4.28 3.46 -1.70
C ILE A 50 -4.64 2.13 -2.36
N ALA A 51 -4.36 1.96 -3.66
CA ALA A 51 -4.63 0.72 -4.37
C ALA A 51 -3.83 -0.45 -3.79
N GLY A 52 -2.53 -0.26 -3.49
CA GLY A 52 -1.69 -1.27 -2.83
C GLY A 52 -2.24 -1.67 -1.45
N PHE A 53 -2.72 -0.70 -0.69
CA PHE A 53 -3.36 -0.94 0.60
C PHE A 53 -4.66 -1.74 0.48
N ILE A 54 -5.57 -1.33 -0.41
CA ILE A 54 -6.86 -2.00 -0.65
C ILE A 54 -6.66 -3.41 -1.20
N LEU A 55 -5.74 -3.59 -2.16
CA LEU A 55 -5.42 -4.92 -2.71
C LEU A 55 -4.83 -5.84 -1.65
N GLY A 56 -3.92 -5.34 -0.81
CA GLY A 56 -3.37 -6.09 0.31
C GLY A 56 -4.47 -6.51 1.29
N PHE A 57 -5.36 -5.59 1.65
CA PHE A 57 -6.50 -5.85 2.54
C PHE A 57 -7.47 -6.88 1.95
N TYR A 58 -7.83 -6.72 0.68
CA TYR A 58 -8.74 -7.62 -0.03
C TYR A 58 -8.17 -9.04 -0.15
N TRP A 59 -6.87 -9.15 -0.45
CA TRP A 59 -6.21 -10.45 -0.60
C TRP A 59 -6.02 -11.18 0.74
N GLU A 60 -5.88 -10.43 1.83
CA GLU A 60 -5.89 -11.05 3.16
C GLU A 60 -7.30 -11.45 3.60
N SER A 61 -8.29 -10.59 3.36
CA SER A 61 -9.70 -10.86 3.66
C SER A 61 -10.26 -12.09 2.92
N LYS A 62 -9.73 -12.41 1.73
CA LYS A 62 -10.12 -13.58 0.94
C LYS A 62 -9.58 -14.93 1.44
N LYS A 63 -8.78 -14.96 2.51
CA LYS A 63 -8.27 -16.22 3.09
C LYS A 63 -9.13 -16.76 4.23
N CYS A 64 -10.13 -16.02 4.69
CA CYS A 64 -11.19 -16.56 5.53
C CYS A 64 -12.24 -17.28 4.68
#